data_AF-A0A9E0U5U5-F1
#
_entry.id   AF-A0A9E0U5U5-F1
#
_cell.length_a   1.000
_cell.length_b   1.000
_cell.length_c   1.000
_cell.angle_alpha   90.00
_cell.angle_beta   90.00
_cell.angle_gamma   90.00
#
_symmetry.space_group_name_H-M   'P 1'
#
loop_
_entity.id
_entity.type
_entity.pdbx_description
1 polymer ?
#
loop_
_entity_poly.entity_id
_entity_poly.type
_entity_poly.pdbx_seq_one_letter_code
_entity_poly.pdbx_strand_id
1 'polypeptide(L)'
;MAGFRPQAGFTLIEVVITVVIVGLLAGIAMPLTETVVRRSKEQELKAALMALRNALDAYKDAADAGRIERKVGDSGYPPSLEVLVAGVADRRQPTGARLYFLRRIPRDPFGDPGLPPAQTWSLRSYDSPPDSPRSGKDVFDVYSQAEGRALDGTLYRDW
;
A
#
# COMPACT_ATOMS: atom_id res chain seq x y z
N MET A 1 71.92 10.67 9.60
CA MET A 1 71.30 11.53 10.64
C MET A 1 69.85 11.77 10.24
N ALA A 2 68.89 11.15 10.94
CA ALA A 2 67.47 11.36 10.69
C ALA A 2 66.99 12.58 11.49
N GLY A 3 66.55 13.63 10.79
CA GLY A 3 66.00 14.82 11.43
C GLY A 3 64.61 14.53 11.99
N PHE A 4 64.41 14.75 13.29
CA PHE A 4 63.08 14.77 13.90
C PHE A 4 62.31 15.94 13.31
N ARG A 5 61.28 15.64 12.51
CA ARG A 5 60.28 16.65 12.12
C ARG A 5 59.41 16.94 13.34
N PRO A 6 59.24 18.19 13.78
CA PRO A 6 58.30 18.51 14.84
C PRO A 6 56.89 18.13 14.37
N GLN A 7 56.23 17.26 15.13
CA GLN A 7 54.81 16.99 14.93
C GLN A 7 54.03 18.19 15.46
N ALA A 8 53.37 18.92 14.55
CA ALA A 8 52.44 19.97 14.94
C ALA A 8 51.21 19.32 15.61
N GLY A 9 50.91 19.72 16.84
CA GLY A 9 49.70 19.31 17.55
C GLY A 9 48.49 20.17 17.17
N PHE A 10 47.29 19.64 17.41
CA PHE A 10 46.04 20.36 17.20
C PHE A 10 45.88 21.50 18.21
N THR A 11 45.31 22.61 17.76
CA THR A 11 44.96 23.73 18.65
C THR A 11 43.54 23.58 19.19
N LEU A 12 43.26 24.19 20.34
CA LEU A 12 41.90 24.20 20.92
C LEU A 12 40.88 24.80 19.93
N ILE A 13 41.28 25.83 19.19
CA ILE A 13 40.41 26.49 18.20
C ILE A 13 40.09 25.56 17.03
N GLU A 14 41.05 24.74 16.59
CA GLU A 14 40.84 23.78 15.51
C GLU A 14 39.83 22.72 15.91
N VAL A 15 39.95 22.16 17.12
CA VAL A 15 38.98 21.18 17.66
C VAL A 15 37.59 21.78 17.80
N VAL A 16 37.47 23.01 18.31
CA VAL A 16 36.17 23.70 18.42
C VAL A 16 35.55 23.91 17.05
N ILE A 17 36.31 24.39 16.06
CA ILE A 17 35.81 24.58 14.69
C ILE A 17 35.40 23.24 14.07
N THR A 18 36.18 22.17 14.28
CA THR A 18 35.83 20.85 13.72
C THR A 18 34.53 20.32 14.31
N VAL A 19 34.35 20.40 15.63
CA VAL A 19 33.12 19.95 16.30
C VAL A 19 31.91 20.79 15.87
N VAL A 20 32.08 22.10 15.69
CA VAL A 20 31.02 22.97 15.15
C VAL A 20 30.63 22.60 13.73
N ILE A 21 31.60 22.36 12.83
CA ILE A 21 31.33 21.95 11.44
C ILE A 21 30.66 20.58 11.41
N VAL A 22 31.14 19.60 12.18
CA VAL A 22 30.52 18.26 12.26
C VAL A 22 29.09 18.34 12.80
N GLY A 23 28.84 19.16 13.84
CA GLY A 23 27.51 19.39 14.38
C GLY A 23 26.55 20.02 13.36
N LEU A 24 27.01 21.01 12.59
CA LEU A 24 26.22 21.64 11.53
C LEU A 24 25.88 20.65 10.41
N LEU A 25 26.86 19.87 9.95
CA LEU A 25 26.67 18.87 8.90
C LEU A 25 25.71 17.77 9.33
N ALA A 26 25.80 17.33 10.59
CA ALA A 26 24.89 16.32 11.15
C ALA A 26 23.42 16.81 11.14
N GLY A 27 23.17 18.11 11.38
CA GLY A 27 21.82 18.69 11.37
C GLY A 27 21.15 18.77 9.99
N ILE A 28 21.93 18.86 8.91
CA ILE A 28 21.42 19.03 7.53
C ILE A 28 21.01 17.68 6.90
N ALA A 29 21.44 16.54 7.44
CA ALA A 29 21.30 15.24 6.79
C ALA A 29 19.91 14.56 6.93
N MET A 30 19.08 14.95 7.91
CA MET A 30 17.82 14.24 8.23
C MET A 30 16.62 14.43 7.28
N PRO A 31 16.37 15.58 6.62
CA PRO A 31 15.08 15.83 5.95
C PRO A 31 14.86 15.04 4.63
N LEU A 32 15.87 14.34 4.11
CA LEU A 32 15.75 13.62 2.83
C LEU A 32 15.11 12.23 2.97
N THR A 33 15.24 11.58 4.14
CA THR A 33 14.82 10.19 4.33
C THR A 33 13.30 10.05 4.35
N GLU A 34 12.60 10.96 5.02
CA GLU A 34 11.14 10.90 5.19
C GLU A 34 10.39 11.06 3.86
N THR A 35 10.83 11.97 3.00
CA THR A 35 10.18 12.21 1.70
C THR A 35 10.37 11.02 0.75
N VAL A 36 11.57 10.41 0.75
CA VAL A 36 11.85 9.23 -0.06
C VAL A 36 11.01 8.03 0.40
N VAL A 37 10.94 7.79 1.71
CA VAL A 37 10.12 6.71 2.28
C VAL A 37 8.64 6.95 1.97
N ARG A 38 8.14 8.18 2.13
CA ARG A 38 6.74 8.51 1.80
C ARG A 38 6.44 8.28 0.32
N ARG A 39 7.31 8.73 -0.58
CA ARG A 39 7.14 8.49 -2.03
C ARG A 39 7.13 6.99 -2.36
N SER A 40 7.96 6.17 -1.71
CA SER A 40 7.92 4.70 -1.86
C SER A 40 6.58 4.14 -1.43
N LYS A 41 6.10 4.52 -0.24
CA LYS A 41 4.78 4.08 0.27
C LYS A 41 3.63 4.50 -0.65
N GLU A 42 3.68 5.71 -1.21
CA GLU A 42 2.68 6.18 -2.16
C GLU A 42 2.65 5.36 -3.46
N GLN A 43 3.82 4.97 -3.97
CA GLN A 43 3.92 4.10 -5.14
C GLN A 43 3.40 2.69 -4.85
N GLU A 44 3.76 2.14 -3.69
CA GLU A 44 3.26 0.85 -3.20
C GLU A 44 1.74 0.86 -3.03
N LEU A 45 1.17 1.95 -2.48
CA LEU A 45 -0.26 2.14 -2.29
C LEU A 45 -0.99 2.11 -3.64
N LYS A 46 -0.53 2.90 -4.62
CA LYS A 46 -1.13 2.92 -5.96
C LYS A 46 -1.07 1.56 -6.64
N ALA A 47 0.07 0.86 -6.54
CA ALA A 47 0.21 -0.48 -7.09
C ALA A 47 -0.74 -1.49 -6.42
N ALA A 48 -0.88 -1.42 -5.09
CA ALA A 48 -1.80 -2.27 -4.33
C ALA A 48 -3.27 -2.02 -4.69
N LEU A 49 -3.69 -0.74 -4.79
CA LEU A 49 -5.03 -0.36 -5.20
C LEU A 49 -5.36 -0.86 -6.62
N MET A 50 -4.45 -0.65 -7.57
CA MET A 50 -4.61 -1.16 -8.94
C MET A 50 -4.73 -2.69 -8.95
N ALA A 51 -3.89 -3.40 -8.21
CA ALA A 51 -3.93 -4.86 -8.15
C ALA A 51 -5.26 -5.37 -7.57
N LEU A 52 -5.76 -4.75 -6.50
CA LEU A 52 -7.04 -5.11 -5.88
C LEU A 52 -8.21 -4.81 -6.82
N ARG A 53 -8.31 -3.60 -7.36
CA ARG A 53 -9.40 -3.19 -8.27
C ARG A 53 -9.45 -4.06 -9.52
N ASN A 54 -8.32 -4.33 -10.15
CA ASN A 54 -8.26 -5.24 -11.30
C ASN A 54 -8.73 -6.66 -10.95
N ALA A 55 -8.44 -7.14 -9.74
CA ALA A 55 -8.90 -8.46 -9.29
C ALA A 55 -10.41 -8.48 -8.98
N LEU A 56 -10.97 -7.39 -8.45
CA LEU A 56 -12.40 -7.21 -8.25
C LEU A 56 -13.15 -7.21 -9.59
N ASP A 57 -12.64 -6.45 -10.57
CA ASP A 57 -13.20 -6.39 -11.92
C ASP A 57 -13.09 -7.74 -12.63
N ALA A 58 -11.95 -8.43 -12.53
CA ALA A 58 -11.80 -9.78 -13.09
C ALA A 58 -12.76 -10.80 -12.45
N TYR A 59 -13.04 -10.68 -11.15
CA TYR A 59 -14.05 -11.49 -10.47
C TYR A 59 -15.44 -11.20 -11.04
N LYS A 60 -15.78 -9.92 -11.17
CA LYS A 60 -17.05 -9.46 -11.73
C LYS A 60 -17.26 -9.96 -13.16
N ASP A 61 -16.24 -9.86 -14.01
CA ASP A 61 -16.26 -10.37 -15.38
C ASP A 61 -16.50 -11.89 -15.43
N ALA A 62 -15.84 -12.64 -14.54
CA ALA A 62 -16.06 -14.09 -14.43
C ALA A 62 -17.47 -14.44 -13.95
N ALA A 63 -18.04 -13.65 -13.04
CA ALA A 63 -19.41 -13.81 -12.55
C ALA A 63 -20.44 -13.48 -13.64
N ASP A 64 -20.22 -12.43 -14.43
CA ASP A 64 -21.10 -12.05 -15.54
C ASP A 64 -20.99 -13.00 -16.73
N ALA A 65 -19.82 -13.61 -16.93
CA ALA A 65 -19.64 -14.73 -17.84
C ALA A 65 -20.29 -16.04 -17.35
N GLY A 66 -20.90 -16.06 -16.16
CA GLY A 66 -21.53 -17.26 -15.59
C GLY A 66 -20.53 -18.37 -15.21
N ARG A 67 -19.25 -18.03 -15.03
CA ARG A 67 -18.21 -18.96 -14.57
C ARG A 67 -18.29 -19.19 -13.07
N ILE A 68 -18.83 -18.23 -12.33
CA ILE A 68 -18.97 -18.27 -10.88
C ILE A 68 -20.44 -18.46 -10.52
N GLU A 69 -20.71 -19.25 -9.49
CA GLU A 69 -22.03 -19.32 -8.88
C GLU A 69 -22.43 -17.99 -8.24
N ARG A 70 -23.58 -17.46 -8.63
CA ARG A 70 -24.18 -16.26 -8.04
C ARG A 70 -25.63 -16.51 -7.66
N LYS A 71 -26.08 -15.91 -6.57
CA LYS A 71 -27.50 -15.90 -6.23
C LYS A 71 -28.22 -14.85 -7.06
N VAL A 72 -29.51 -15.07 -7.28
CA VAL A 72 -30.36 -14.08 -7.94
C VAL A 72 -30.39 -12.82 -7.07
N GLY A 73 -30.00 -11.69 -7.66
CA GLY A 73 -29.90 -10.40 -6.97
C GLY A 73 -28.49 -10.02 -6.48
N ASP A 74 -27.48 -10.89 -6.61
CA ASP A 74 -26.09 -10.52 -6.31
C ASP A 74 -25.53 -9.56 -7.37
N SER A 75 -24.71 -8.59 -6.96
CA SER A 75 -24.06 -7.63 -7.86
C SER A 75 -23.07 -8.31 -8.82
N GLY A 76 -22.51 -9.46 -8.43
CA GLY A 76 -21.45 -10.16 -9.13
C GLY A 76 -20.05 -9.82 -8.63
N TYR A 77 -19.91 -8.89 -7.68
CA TYR A 77 -18.66 -8.64 -6.97
C TYR A 77 -18.44 -9.65 -5.83
N PRO A 78 -17.19 -9.87 -5.38
CA PRO A 78 -16.92 -10.84 -4.32
C PRO A 78 -17.44 -10.32 -2.98
N PRO A 79 -17.85 -11.23 -2.06
CA PRO A 79 -18.33 -10.84 -0.74
C PRO A 79 -17.21 -10.33 0.20
N SER A 80 -15.95 -10.66 -0.10
CA SER A 80 -14.78 -10.21 0.66
C SER A 80 -13.49 -10.33 -0.15
N LEU A 81 -12.41 -9.67 0.29
CA LEU A 81 -11.10 -9.73 -0.37
C LEU A 81 -10.45 -11.12 -0.30
N GLU A 82 -10.75 -11.89 0.74
CA GLU A 82 -10.23 -13.25 0.95
C GLU A 82 -10.66 -14.21 -0.15
N VAL A 83 -11.85 -14.02 -0.73
CA VAL A 83 -12.35 -14.84 -1.83
C VAL A 83 -11.44 -14.75 -3.06
N LEU A 84 -10.81 -13.60 -3.30
CA LEU A 84 -9.90 -13.41 -4.43
C LEU A 84 -8.65 -14.30 -4.35
N VAL A 85 -8.23 -14.68 -3.14
CA VAL A 85 -7.07 -15.54 -2.89
C VAL A 85 -7.46 -17.00 -2.62
N ALA A 86 -8.56 -17.23 -1.90
CA ALA A 86 -9.08 -18.58 -1.65
C ALA A 86 -9.53 -19.27 -2.96
N GLY A 87 -9.93 -18.45 -3.94
CA GLY A 87 -10.43 -18.87 -5.23
C GLY A 87 -11.84 -19.43 -5.17
N VAL A 88 -12.52 -19.43 -6.31
CA VAL A 88 -13.90 -19.90 -6.47
C VAL A 88 -13.99 -20.99 -7.53
N ALA A 89 -14.94 -21.92 -7.39
CA ALA A 89 -15.11 -23.00 -8.36
C ALA A 89 -15.53 -22.43 -9.73
N ASP A 90 -14.88 -22.89 -10.80
CA ASP A 90 -15.26 -22.57 -12.18
C ASP A 90 -16.37 -23.52 -12.63
N ARG A 91 -17.59 -23.01 -12.78
CA ARG A 91 -18.75 -23.77 -13.29
C ARG A 91 -18.54 -24.33 -14.69
N ARG A 92 -17.64 -23.74 -15.49
CA ARG A 92 -17.34 -24.23 -16.84
C ARG A 92 -16.36 -25.40 -16.85
N GLN A 93 -15.73 -25.71 -15.72
CA GLN A 93 -14.76 -26.81 -15.62
C GLN A 93 -15.35 -27.96 -14.81
N PRO A 94 -15.70 -29.09 -15.46
CA PRO A 94 -16.29 -30.26 -14.79
C PRO A 94 -15.39 -30.86 -13.70
N THR A 95 -14.09 -30.61 -13.77
CA THR A 95 -13.07 -31.07 -12.81
C THR A 95 -13.10 -30.31 -11.49
N GLY A 96 -13.87 -29.22 -11.38
CA GLY A 96 -13.96 -28.40 -10.16
C GLY A 96 -12.73 -27.51 -9.94
N ALA A 97 -12.00 -27.17 -11.01
CA ALA A 97 -10.87 -26.26 -10.91
C ALA A 97 -11.29 -24.90 -10.34
N ARG A 98 -10.40 -24.29 -9.55
CA ARG A 98 -10.63 -22.98 -8.94
C ARG A 98 -10.06 -21.85 -9.77
N LEU A 99 -10.81 -20.76 -9.87
CA LEU A 99 -10.36 -19.47 -10.37
C LEU A 99 -9.78 -18.67 -9.21
N TYR A 100 -8.53 -18.24 -9.36
CA TYR A 100 -7.83 -17.38 -8.42
C TYR A 100 -7.61 -16.02 -9.07
N PHE A 101 -7.93 -14.95 -8.34
CA PHE A 101 -7.83 -13.58 -8.84
C PHE A 101 -6.62 -12.84 -8.26
N LEU A 102 -6.19 -13.23 -7.06
CA LEU A 102 -4.99 -12.73 -6.41
C LEU A 102 -4.13 -13.87 -5.89
N ARG A 103 -2.81 -13.67 -5.93
CA ARG A 103 -1.83 -14.56 -5.26
C ARG A 103 -1.78 -14.34 -3.76
N ARG A 104 -2.01 -13.09 -3.33
CA ARG A 104 -2.11 -12.64 -1.94
C ARG A 104 -2.81 -11.28 -1.92
N ILE A 105 -3.42 -10.94 -0.79
CA ILE A 105 -3.98 -9.60 -0.58
C ILE A 105 -2.80 -8.65 -0.30
N PRO A 106 -2.56 -7.61 -1.12
CA PRO A 106 -1.57 -6.60 -0.79
C PRO A 106 -2.05 -5.80 0.44
N ARG A 107 -1.10 -5.38 1.29
CA ARG A 107 -1.37 -4.55 2.47
C ARG A 107 -1.35 -3.07 2.07
N ASP A 108 -2.15 -2.26 2.75
CA ASP A 108 -1.99 -0.79 2.70
C ASP A 108 -0.67 -0.39 3.39
N PRO A 109 0.31 0.22 2.68
CA PRO A 109 1.60 0.60 3.26
C PRO A 109 1.52 1.69 4.35
N PHE A 110 0.36 2.32 4.51
CA PHE A 110 0.05 3.25 5.61
C PHE A 110 -0.83 2.63 6.69
N GLY A 111 -1.39 1.44 6.47
CA GLY A 111 -2.23 0.74 7.44
C GLY A 111 -1.44 0.15 8.61
N ASP A 112 -2.15 -0.21 9.67
CA ASP A 112 -1.56 -0.82 10.87
C ASP A 112 -0.86 -2.15 10.52
N PRO A 113 0.46 -2.29 10.77
CA PRO A 113 1.19 -3.53 10.53
C PRO A 113 0.67 -4.74 11.32
N GLY A 114 0.01 -4.52 12.46
CA GLY A 114 -0.54 -5.57 13.32
C GLY A 114 -1.83 -6.20 12.79
N LEU A 115 -2.55 -5.53 11.89
CA LEU A 115 -3.78 -6.05 11.31
C LEU A 115 -3.48 -6.99 10.13
N PRO A 116 -4.35 -7.97 9.82
CA PRO A 116 -4.27 -8.73 8.57
C PRO A 116 -4.37 -7.80 7.34
N PRO A 117 -3.71 -8.11 6.20
CA PRO A 117 -3.72 -7.24 5.01
C PRO A 117 -5.12 -6.87 4.49
N ALA A 118 -6.11 -7.75 4.62
CA ALA A 118 -7.47 -7.45 4.20
C ALA A 118 -8.15 -6.37 5.05
N GLN A 119 -7.77 -6.26 6.33
CA GLN A 119 -8.36 -5.35 7.30
C GLN A 119 -7.72 -3.95 7.29
N THR A 120 -6.62 -3.77 6.54
CA THR A 120 -5.99 -2.45 6.38
C THR A 120 -6.70 -1.56 5.36
N TRP A 121 -7.68 -2.09 4.64
CA TRP A 121 -8.41 -1.39 3.60
C TRP A 121 -9.80 -0.99 4.08
N SER A 122 -10.28 0.16 3.61
CA SER A 122 -11.70 0.49 3.65
C SER A 122 -12.37 -0.06 2.40
N LEU A 123 -13.57 -0.62 2.56
CA LEU A 123 -14.30 -1.30 1.50
C LEU A 123 -15.55 -0.50 1.14
N ARG A 124 -15.89 -0.51 -0.15
CA ARG A 124 -17.10 0.09 -0.69
C ARG A 124 -17.91 -0.99 -1.38
N SER A 125 -19.19 -1.11 -1.05
CA SER A 125 -20.13 -2.01 -1.72
C SER A 125 -20.76 -1.37 -2.96
N TYR A 126 -21.24 -2.22 -3.86
CA TYR A 126 -21.88 -1.83 -5.12
C TYR A 126 -23.16 -1.02 -4.92
N ASP A 127 -23.90 -1.30 -3.85
CA ASP A 127 -25.15 -0.61 -3.49
C ASP A 127 -24.93 0.73 -2.77
N SER A 128 -23.68 1.08 -2.43
CA SER A 128 -23.36 2.37 -1.84
C SER A 128 -23.24 3.45 -2.91
N PRO A 129 -23.69 4.69 -2.65
CA PRO A 129 -23.51 5.78 -3.60
C PRO A 129 -22.05 6.29 -3.61
N PRO A 130 -21.58 6.98 -4.67
CA PRO A 130 -20.18 7.39 -4.79
C PRO A 130 -19.75 8.44 -3.75
N ASP A 131 -20.67 9.30 -3.33
CA ASP A 131 -20.48 10.38 -2.35
C ASP A 131 -20.55 9.90 -0.90
N SER A 132 -21.13 8.72 -0.66
CA SER A 132 -21.22 8.09 0.66
C SER A 132 -20.84 6.60 0.58
N PRO A 133 -19.54 6.29 0.36
CA PRO A 133 -19.07 4.92 0.27
C PRO A 133 -19.26 4.20 1.61
N ARG A 134 -19.81 3.00 1.55
CA ARG A 134 -20.04 2.15 2.73
C ARG A 134 -19.68 0.71 2.41
N SER A 135 -19.18 -0.01 3.40
CA SER A 135 -19.07 -1.47 3.32
C SER A 135 -20.47 -2.10 3.28
N GLY A 136 -20.58 -3.26 2.65
CA GLY A 136 -21.85 -3.95 2.50
C GLY A 136 -21.69 -5.43 2.23
N LYS A 137 -22.58 -5.97 1.40
CA LYS A 137 -22.63 -7.41 1.08
C LYS A 137 -21.52 -7.86 0.13
N ASP A 138 -20.92 -6.92 -0.58
CA ASP A 138 -19.88 -7.14 -1.57
C ASP A 138 -18.79 -6.08 -1.48
N VAL A 139 -17.70 -6.34 -2.19
CA VAL A 139 -16.58 -5.42 -2.35
C VAL A 139 -16.54 -4.97 -3.80
N PHE A 140 -17.08 -3.78 -4.05
CA PHE A 140 -17.01 -3.11 -5.34
C PHE A 140 -15.71 -2.33 -5.50
N ASP A 141 -15.28 -1.63 -4.45
CA ASP A 141 -14.08 -0.81 -4.49
C ASP A 141 -13.35 -0.84 -3.12
N VAL A 142 -12.08 -0.47 -3.16
CA VAL A 142 -11.17 -0.40 -2.01
C VAL A 142 -10.46 0.94 -1.99
N TYR A 143 -10.19 1.45 -0.79
CA TYR A 143 -9.43 2.69 -0.59
C TYR A 143 -8.65 2.63 0.72
N SER A 144 -7.62 3.47 0.83
CA SER A 144 -6.77 3.52 2.02
C SER A 144 -7.55 4.00 3.25
N GLN A 145 -7.24 3.43 4.42
CA GLN A 145 -7.73 3.92 5.72
C GLN A 145 -6.92 5.14 6.21
N ALA A 146 -5.82 5.48 5.55
CA ALA A 146 -4.95 6.56 5.99
C ALA A 146 -5.63 7.93 5.86
N GLU A 147 -5.68 8.68 6.97
CA GLU A 147 -6.26 10.03 7.01
C GLU A 147 -5.38 11.10 6.34
N GLY A 148 -4.14 10.74 6.01
CA GLY A 148 -3.13 11.62 5.43
C GLY A 148 -3.42 12.08 4.00
N ARG A 149 -2.69 13.12 3.61
CA ARG A 149 -2.59 13.56 2.21
C ARG A 149 -1.38 12.93 1.55
N ALA A 150 -1.39 12.83 0.24
CA ALA A 150 -0.24 12.50 -0.56
C ALA A 150 0.68 13.71 -0.79
N LEU A 151 1.85 13.48 -1.39
CA LEU A 151 2.80 14.52 -1.78
C LEU A 151 2.23 15.52 -2.80
N ASP A 152 1.22 15.13 -3.58
CA ASP A 152 0.50 16.00 -4.52
C ASP A 152 -0.66 16.79 -3.89
N GLY A 153 -0.96 16.56 -2.60
CA GLY A 153 -1.99 17.24 -1.83
C GLY A 153 -3.37 16.58 -1.81
N THR A 154 -3.59 15.52 -2.60
CA THR A 154 -4.83 14.72 -2.57
C THR A 154 -4.90 13.84 -1.32
N LEU A 155 -6.09 13.40 -0.89
CA LEU A 155 -6.22 12.47 0.24
C LEU A 155 -5.98 11.03 -0.24
N TYR A 156 -5.33 10.19 0.58
CA TYR A 156 -5.14 8.78 0.21
C TYR A 156 -6.45 8.00 0.07
N ARG A 157 -7.51 8.44 0.76
CA ARG A 157 -8.85 7.86 0.64
C ARG A 157 -9.52 8.16 -0.71
N ASP A 158 -9.05 9.17 -1.44
CA ASP A 158 -9.59 9.60 -2.73
C ASP A 158 -8.88 8.91 -3.91
N TRP A 159 -7.85 8.11 -3.64
CA TRP A 159 -7.08 7.37 -4.63
C TRP A 159 -7.74 6.07 -5.06
#